data_AF-A0A6F8PR68-F1
#
_entry.id   AF-A0A6F8PR68-F1
#
_cell.length_a   1.000
_cell.length_b   1.000
_cell.length_c   1.000
_cell.angle_alpha   90.00
_cell.angle_beta   90.00
_cell.angle_gamma   90.00
#
_symmetry.space_group_name_H-M   'P 1'
#
loop_
_entity.id
_entity.type
_entity.pdbx_description
1 polymer ?
#
loop_
_entity_poly.entity_id
_entity_poly.type
_entity_poly.pdbx_seq_one_letter_code
_entity_poly.pdbx_strand_id
1 'polypeptide(L)'
;MSVIRTLLNNGFFVLLLLVGATLYLAYSDKIKEEHGLLTPTEVAHTETTVAEPAEPVAEATPAITEEPAPVVETTAPAEAAPETVATPEPEVAAPVTEVATTETDVATPEIAAPETTAPEETVAAAPVAEEPAIEIPETEAAPSLPPMDESVLAQFKSAEEAIAAARQAFYEKDYLTAEKIYFPLAFKSQQADIVGELANVLYADDKQDWAKKAWLESAKLLVKEGRFNDAMLLAQRLRPVAPQEAAEIADNLQKLHQAQVEQQRLAQQQAMQAKAQQEAALAAEQAKQQEAERQAQLKAQEEAQAQYQEQMKAQQEAQAQRQAQMKAQQEAYQKQMQARMHQANPNAPIMPTPEEQQARMQAYQQQMQAYQERLKAYYAAQAQQPAAQPQAAAPQMPAMPSQQEQQARMQAYQQQMQAYNERLRAYYEAQRQQANPNMPMPNGPQLFYPGQPR
;
A
#
# COMPACT_ATOMS: atom_id res chain seq x y z
N MET A 1 21.79 31.71 16.83
CA MET A 1 22.05 31.10 15.49
C MET A 1 21.41 29.72 15.27
N SER A 2 21.05 28.94 16.31
CA SER A 2 20.45 27.60 16.11
C SER A 2 19.03 27.63 15.50
N VAL A 3 18.20 28.60 15.87
CA VAL A 3 16.78 28.71 15.43
C VAL A 3 16.64 28.94 13.92
N ILE A 4 17.55 29.72 13.31
CA ILE A 4 17.50 30.03 11.88
C ILE A 4 17.87 28.79 11.03
N ARG A 5 18.80 27.94 11.49
CA ARG A 5 19.09 26.65 10.82
C ARG A 5 17.92 25.67 10.92
N THR A 6 17.24 25.62 12.06
CA THR A 6 16.04 24.77 12.23
C THR A 6 14.89 25.22 11.32
N LEU A 7 14.71 26.53 11.12
CA LEU A 7 13.73 27.09 10.19
C LEU A 7 14.08 26.82 8.72
N LEU A 8 15.36 26.86 8.34
CA LEU A 8 15.78 26.56 6.97
C LEU A 8 15.67 25.08 6.61
N ASN A 9 15.96 24.17 7.55
CA ASN A 9 15.86 22.72 7.29
C ASN A 9 14.41 22.21 7.27
N ASN A 10 13.53 22.83 8.06
CA ASN A 10 12.12 22.45 8.13
C ASN A 10 11.21 23.33 7.26
N GLY A 11 11.73 24.43 6.70
CA GLY A 11 10.96 25.38 5.90
C GLY A 11 10.31 24.71 4.68
N PHE A 12 10.99 23.75 4.05
CA PHE A 12 10.43 22.98 2.95
C PHE A 12 9.22 22.13 3.37
N PHE A 13 9.27 21.51 4.55
CA PHE A 13 8.12 20.75 5.09
C PHE A 13 6.95 21.65 5.42
N VAL A 14 7.20 22.83 5.98
CA VAL A 14 6.14 23.81 6.24
C VAL A 14 5.50 24.28 4.94
N LEU A 15 6.29 24.50 3.89
CA LEU A 15 5.81 24.90 2.57
C LEU A 15 4.96 23.80 1.91
N LEU A 16 5.41 22.54 1.95
CA LEU A 16 4.64 21.39 1.49
C LEU A 16 3.32 21.23 2.25
N LEU A 17 3.34 21.42 3.57
CA LEU A 17 2.14 21.33 4.40
C LEU A 17 1.15 22.45 4.05
N LEU A 18 1.64 23.66 3.78
CA LEU A 18 0.81 24.79 3.37
C LEU A 18 0.16 24.56 1.99
N VAL A 19 0.91 24.01 1.03
CA VAL A 19 0.38 23.61 -0.30
C VAL A 19 -0.62 22.47 -0.18
N GLY A 20 -0.34 21.46 0.67
CA GLY A 20 -1.27 20.36 0.92
C GLY A 20 -2.58 20.84 1.56
N ALA A 21 -2.50 21.77 2.51
CA ALA A 21 -3.68 22.34 3.16
C ALA A 21 -4.52 23.19 2.20
N THR A 22 -3.91 24.00 1.33
CA THR A 22 -4.65 24.80 0.34
C THR A 22 -5.30 23.92 -0.73
N LEU A 23 -4.60 22.88 -1.22
CA LEU A 23 -5.19 21.90 -2.14
C LEU A 23 -6.35 21.13 -1.47
N TYR A 24 -6.17 20.73 -0.21
CA TYR A 24 -7.23 20.06 0.55
C TYR A 24 -8.45 20.96 0.70
N LEU A 25 -8.29 22.24 1.07
CA LEU A 25 -9.41 23.17 1.17
C LEU A 25 -10.09 23.42 -0.17
N ALA A 26 -9.34 23.54 -1.27
CA ALA A 26 -9.89 23.77 -2.60
C ALA A 26 -10.66 22.55 -3.15
N TYR A 27 -10.22 21.33 -2.83
CA TYR A 27 -10.85 20.09 -3.32
C TYR A 27 -11.80 19.43 -2.31
N SER A 28 -11.80 19.83 -1.04
CA SER A 28 -12.62 19.21 0.01
C SER A 28 -14.11 19.27 -0.32
N ASP A 29 -14.58 20.37 -0.90
CA ASP A 29 -16.00 20.52 -1.21
C ASP A 29 -16.44 19.65 -2.39
N LYS A 30 -15.55 19.45 -3.37
CA LYS A 30 -15.79 18.52 -4.49
C LYS A 30 -15.84 17.05 -4.02
N ILE A 31 -14.97 16.68 -3.08
CA ILE A 31 -14.96 15.34 -2.47
C ILE A 31 -16.24 15.10 -1.64
N LYS A 32 -16.74 16.11 -0.92
CA LYS A 32 -18.01 16.00 -0.16
C LYS A 32 -19.22 15.82 -1.09
N GLU A 33 -19.20 16.47 -2.25
CA GLU A 33 -20.24 16.35 -3.27
C GLU A 33 -20.24 14.95 -3.92
N GLU A 34 -19.07 14.44 -4.31
CA GLU A 34 -18.92 13.11 -4.94
C GLU A 34 -19.24 11.94 -3.98
N HIS A 35 -19.03 12.11 -2.67
CA HIS A 35 -19.33 11.09 -1.66
C HIS A 35 -20.71 11.23 -1.01
N GLY A 36 -21.56 12.15 -1.47
CA GLY A 36 -22.93 12.31 -0.96
C GLY A 36 -23.01 12.71 0.52
N LEU A 37 -21.96 13.37 1.04
CA LEU A 37 -21.89 13.86 2.42
C LEU A 37 -22.65 15.18 2.60
N LEU A 38 -23.01 15.85 1.51
CA LEU A 38 -23.94 16.95 1.51
C LEU A 38 -25.35 16.38 1.34
N THR A 39 -26.11 16.36 2.44
CA THR A 39 -27.57 16.12 2.37
C THR A 39 -28.17 17.12 1.39
N PRO A 40 -28.91 16.68 0.36
CA PRO A 40 -29.52 17.58 -0.60
C PRO A 40 -30.40 18.56 0.17
N THR A 41 -30.06 19.84 0.08
CA THR A 41 -30.91 20.92 0.57
C THR A 41 -32.27 20.75 -0.08
N GLU A 42 -33.25 20.35 0.73
CA GLU A 42 -34.65 20.17 0.37
C GLU A 42 -35.20 21.52 -0.10
N VAL A 43 -35.13 21.75 -1.41
CA VAL A 43 -35.77 22.91 -2.03
C VAL A 43 -37.27 22.62 -2.02
N ALA A 44 -37.97 23.20 -1.06
CA ALA A 44 -39.41 23.13 -0.94
C ALA A 44 -40.08 23.73 -2.19
N HIS A 45 -40.40 22.89 -3.17
CA HIS A 45 -41.30 23.24 -4.26
C HIS A 45 -42.75 23.03 -3.78
N THR A 46 -43.38 24.13 -3.41
CA THR A 46 -44.82 24.23 -3.17
C THR A 46 -45.55 24.21 -4.51
N GLU A 47 -45.73 23.02 -5.11
CA GLU A 47 -46.69 22.86 -6.20
C GLU A 47 -48.11 22.82 -5.61
N THR A 48 -48.85 23.91 -5.79
CA THR A 48 -50.29 23.97 -5.53
C THR A 48 -51.02 23.25 -6.66
N THR A 49 -51.27 21.95 -6.47
CA THR A 49 -52.19 21.19 -7.32
C THR A 49 -53.63 21.56 -6.96
N VAL A 50 -54.27 22.33 -7.84
CA VAL A 50 -55.71 22.63 -7.80
C VAL A 50 -56.47 21.35 -8.15
N ALA A 51 -57.08 20.73 -7.14
CA ALA A 51 -58.04 19.65 -7.32
C ALA A 51 -59.42 20.25 -7.61
N GLU A 52 -59.94 19.93 -8.79
CA GLU A 52 -61.31 20.12 -9.25
C GLU A 52 -62.29 19.26 -8.42
N PRO A 53 -63.31 19.84 -7.78
CA PRO A 53 -64.43 19.09 -7.25
C PRO A 53 -65.70 19.29 -8.08
N ALA A 54 -66.32 18.16 -8.39
CA ALA A 54 -67.60 18.03 -9.08
C ALA A 54 -68.76 18.79 -8.41
N GLU A 55 -69.68 19.25 -9.24
CA GLU A 55 -70.99 19.81 -8.87
C GLU A 55 -71.82 18.82 -8.02
N PRO A 56 -72.74 19.32 -7.15
CA PRO A 56 -74.11 19.54 -7.63
C PRO A 56 -74.85 20.75 -7.04
N VAL A 57 -75.65 21.39 -7.90
CA VAL A 57 -77.01 21.96 -7.74
C VAL A 57 -77.47 22.39 -6.33
N ALA A 58 -77.69 23.71 -6.13
CA ALA A 58 -78.95 24.30 -5.61
C ALA A 58 -78.85 25.84 -5.39
N GLU A 59 -79.64 26.57 -6.18
CA GLU A 59 -80.56 27.66 -5.81
C GLU A 59 -80.24 28.60 -4.61
N ALA A 60 -79.94 29.88 -4.92
CA ALA A 60 -80.59 31.11 -4.38
C ALA A 60 -79.63 32.34 -4.36
N THR A 61 -80.03 33.40 -5.07
CA THR A 61 -79.57 34.80 -4.97
C THR A 61 -80.08 35.42 -3.64
N PRO A 62 -79.66 36.62 -3.13
CA PRO A 62 -78.90 37.70 -3.80
C PRO A 62 -77.87 38.53 -2.97
N ALA A 63 -77.10 39.35 -3.72
CA ALA A 63 -76.61 40.72 -3.45
C ALA A 63 -75.76 41.07 -2.19
N ILE A 64 -74.62 41.73 -2.42
CA ILE A 64 -73.85 42.77 -1.66
C ILE A 64 -72.55 42.96 -2.51
N THR A 65 -72.23 44.07 -3.21
CA THR A 65 -72.08 45.52 -2.97
C THR A 65 -70.90 45.90 -2.03
N GLU A 66 -70.07 46.86 -2.49
CA GLU A 66 -68.92 47.54 -1.82
C GLU A 66 -67.59 46.74 -1.72
N GLU A 67 -66.38 47.27 -1.91
CA GLU A 67 -65.80 48.59 -2.24
C GLU A 67 -64.27 48.37 -2.47
N PRO A 68 -63.55 49.18 -3.29
CA PRO A 68 -62.11 49.03 -3.51
C PRO A 68 -61.21 50.03 -2.74
N ALA A 69 -59.92 49.67 -2.61
CA ALA A 69 -58.71 50.48 -2.33
C ALA A 69 -58.22 50.56 -0.85
N PRO A 70 -56.99 51.06 -0.54
CA PRO A 70 -55.74 51.19 -1.31
C PRO A 70 -54.43 50.77 -0.54
N VAL A 71 -53.32 50.66 -1.30
CA VAL A 71 -51.93 51.15 -1.05
C VAL A 71 -51.38 51.21 0.39
N VAL A 72 -50.24 50.54 0.64
CA VAL A 72 -49.12 51.13 1.40
C VAL A 72 -47.76 50.72 0.81
N GLU A 73 -47.08 51.72 0.28
CA GLU A 73 -45.67 51.82 -0.09
C GLU A 73 -44.89 52.26 1.17
N THR A 74 -43.79 51.60 1.56
CA THR A 74 -42.87 52.13 2.60
C THR A 74 -41.45 51.54 2.47
N THR A 75 -40.58 52.34 1.83
CA THR A 75 -39.19 52.71 2.17
C THR A 75 -38.10 51.64 2.45
N ALA A 76 -37.04 51.70 1.63
CA ALA A 76 -35.62 51.43 1.96
C ALA A 76 -35.01 52.65 2.72
N PRO A 77 -33.67 52.83 2.92
CA PRO A 77 -32.47 51.96 2.98
C PRO A 77 -31.52 52.30 4.18
N ALA A 78 -30.45 51.52 4.41
CA ALA A 78 -29.17 51.91 5.09
C ALA A 78 -28.16 50.75 4.91
N GLU A 79 -27.00 50.81 4.25
CA GLU A 79 -25.82 51.70 4.31
C GLU A 79 -25.08 51.70 5.66
N ALA A 80 -23.96 50.96 5.73
CA ALA A 80 -22.71 51.37 6.40
C ALA A 80 -21.57 50.39 6.05
N ALA A 81 -20.44 50.95 5.62
CA ALA A 81 -19.19 50.28 5.26
C ALA A 81 -18.16 50.36 6.43
N PRO A 82 -16.83 50.25 6.23
CA PRO A 82 -15.99 49.15 6.74
C PRO A 82 -14.98 49.57 7.83
N GLU A 83 -14.41 48.61 8.56
CA GLU A 83 -13.29 48.87 9.47
C GLU A 83 -11.98 48.17 9.05
N THR A 84 -10.97 49.02 8.93
CA THR A 84 -9.56 48.81 8.63
C THR A 84 -8.80 48.69 9.96
N VAL A 85 -7.89 47.72 10.12
CA VAL A 85 -6.94 47.72 11.26
C VAL A 85 -5.53 47.40 10.79
N ALA A 86 -4.61 48.21 11.30
CA ALA A 86 -3.25 48.42 10.83
C ALA A 86 -2.19 47.56 11.54
N THR A 87 -1.05 47.47 10.84
CA THR A 87 0.32 47.11 11.24
C THR A 87 0.82 47.85 12.48
N PRO A 88 1.82 47.29 13.20
CA PRO A 88 3.08 48.05 13.27
C PRO A 88 4.37 47.23 13.12
N GLU A 89 5.33 47.94 12.53
CA GLU A 89 6.78 47.75 12.41
C GLU A 89 7.49 47.73 13.79
N PRO A 90 8.69 47.14 13.91
CA PRO A 90 9.82 48.04 14.16
C PRO A 90 11.17 47.64 13.54
N GLU A 91 11.95 48.70 13.38
CA GLU A 91 13.26 48.90 12.77
C GLU A 91 14.43 48.73 13.79
N VAL A 92 15.66 48.66 13.25
CA VAL A 92 17.00 48.96 13.82
C VAL A 92 17.75 47.88 14.63
N ALA A 93 18.86 47.35 14.07
CA ALA A 93 20.24 47.70 14.49
C ALA A 93 21.30 46.70 13.96
N ALA A 94 22.33 47.24 13.28
CA ALA A 94 23.64 46.60 13.07
C ALA A 94 24.49 46.71 14.36
N PRO A 95 25.55 45.90 14.57
CA PRO A 95 26.85 46.27 14.00
C PRO A 95 27.81 45.12 13.59
N VAL A 96 28.83 45.58 12.87
CA VAL A 96 30.12 45.05 12.37
C VAL A 96 30.95 44.18 13.36
N THR A 97 31.84 43.34 12.77
CA THR A 97 33.22 42.93 13.19
C THR A 97 33.41 41.41 13.04
N GLU A 98 34.04 40.90 11.98
CA GLU A 98 35.48 40.66 11.74
C GLU A 98 36.06 39.40 12.44
N VAL A 99 36.96 38.74 11.71
CA VAL A 99 38.02 37.77 12.05
C VAL A 99 37.75 36.26 12.19
N ALA A 100 38.61 35.53 11.46
CA ALA A 100 39.32 34.29 11.83
C ALA A 100 38.97 33.02 11.03
N THR A 101 39.70 32.90 9.92
CA THR A 101 40.22 31.68 9.28
C THR A 101 40.64 30.60 10.29
N THR A 102 40.24 29.35 10.06
CA THR A 102 41.08 28.18 10.40
C THR A 102 40.70 27.03 9.47
N GLU A 103 41.52 26.85 8.43
CA GLU A 103 41.62 25.60 7.69
C GLU A 103 42.10 24.52 8.66
N THR A 104 41.32 23.46 8.83
CA THR A 104 41.81 22.21 9.41
C THR A 104 41.80 21.18 8.30
N ASP A 105 42.97 21.10 7.65
CA ASP A 105 43.39 20.03 6.78
C ASP A 105 43.44 18.73 7.59
N VAL A 106 42.50 17.83 7.33
CA VAL A 106 42.54 16.44 7.81
C VAL A 106 42.74 15.55 6.60
N ALA A 107 44.01 15.21 6.39
CA ALA A 107 44.44 14.15 5.49
C ALA A 107 43.65 12.86 5.75
N THR A 108 42.76 12.54 4.81
CA THR A 108 42.06 11.26 4.76
C THR A 108 42.90 10.29 3.93
N PRO A 109 43.26 9.11 4.45
CA PRO A 109 44.01 8.12 3.67
C PRO A 109 43.12 7.55 2.56
N GLU A 110 43.62 7.67 1.34
CA GLU A 110 43.12 7.03 0.12
C GLU A 110 43.23 5.50 0.28
N ILE A 111 42.15 4.89 0.76
CA ILE A 111 41.98 3.43 0.74
C ILE A 111 41.39 3.08 -0.62
N ALA A 112 42.20 2.40 -1.43
CA ALA A 112 41.81 1.81 -2.70
C ALA A 112 40.54 0.96 -2.52
N ALA A 113 39.46 1.39 -3.19
CA ALA A 113 38.23 0.63 -3.27
C ALA A 113 38.45 -0.60 -4.17
N PRO A 114 38.06 -1.82 -3.73
CA PRO A 114 37.98 -2.95 -4.64
C PRO A 114 36.84 -2.70 -5.63
N GLU A 115 37.13 -2.84 -6.92
CA GLU A 115 36.17 -2.89 -8.01
C GLU A 115 35.14 -3.99 -7.74
N THR A 116 34.04 -3.62 -7.07
CA THR A 116 32.86 -4.45 -6.93
C THR A 116 32.05 -4.22 -8.20
N THR A 117 32.14 -5.19 -9.09
CA THR A 117 31.30 -5.30 -10.29
C THR A 117 29.85 -5.43 -9.82
N ALA A 118 29.15 -4.30 -9.71
CA ALA A 118 27.72 -4.27 -9.49
C ALA A 118 27.06 -4.90 -10.75
N PRO A 119 26.17 -5.90 -10.59
CA PRO A 119 25.39 -6.37 -11.72
C PRO A 119 24.51 -5.22 -12.19
N GLU A 120 24.62 -4.92 -13.49
CA GLU A 120 23.77 -4.02 -14.24
C GLU A 120 22.31 -4.32 -13.90
N GLU A 121 21.71 -3.48 -13.05
CA GLU A 121 20.28 -3.46 -12.81
C GLU A 121 19.63 -3.03 -14.13
N THR A 122 19.27 -4.03 -14.92
CA THR A 122 18.50 -3.86 -16.13
C THR A 122 17.13 -3.35 -15.71
N VAL A 123 16.99 -2.03 -15.66
CA VAL A 123 15.70 -1.37 -15.53
C VAL A 123 14.91 -1.75 -16.78
N ALA A 124 14.21 -2.87 -16.71
CA ALA A 124 13.26 -3.30 -17.70
C ALA A 124 12.22 -2.18 -17.79
N ALA A 125 12.38 -1.34 -18.81
CA ALA A 125 11.41 -0.33 -19.17
C ALA A 125 10.05 -1.03 -19.23
N ALA A 126 9.17 -0.67 -18.28
CA ALA A 126 7.80 -1.12 -18.31
C ALA A 126 7.26 -0.81 -19.71
N PRO A 127 6.64 -1.78 -20.41
CA PRO A 127 6.08 -1.54 -21.71
C PRO A 127 5.08 -0.40 -21.55
N VAL A 128 5.40 0.75 -22.12
CA VAL A 128 4.45 1.84 -22.30
C VAL A 128 3.36 1.22 -23.16
N ALA A 129 2.26 0.84 -22.52
CA ALA A 129 1.10 0.33 -23.20
C ALA A 129 0.63 1.46 -24.11
N GLU A 130 0.94 1.33 -25.41
CA GLU A 130 0.27 2.11 -26.46
C GLU A 130 -1.22 2.01 -26.17
N GLU A 131 -1.82 3.15 -25.84
CA GLU A 131 -3.27 3.28 -25.77
C GLU A 131 -3.82 2.64 -27.04
N PRO A 132 -4.69 1.63 -26.96
CA PRO A 132 -5.24 1.02 -28.15
C PRO A 132 -5.99 2.11 -28.89
N ALA A 133 -5.39 2.62 -29.95
CA ALA A 133 -6.04 3.53 -30.87
C ALA A 133 -7.23 2.73 -31.43
N ILE A 134 -8.41 3.02 -30.91
CA ILE A 134 -9.66 2.49 -31.44
C ILE A 134 -9.73 3.08 -32.85
N GLU A 135 -9.33 2.30 -33.85
CA GLU A 135 -9.52 2.61 -35.26
C GLU A 135 -11.04 2.66 -35.49
N ILE A 136 -11.61 3.85 -35.29
CA ILE A 136 -12.98 4.12 -35.70
C ILE A 136 -12.94 3.97 -37.23
N PRO A 137 -13.69 3.03 -37.82
CA PRO A 137 -13.63 2.81 -39.26
C PRO A 137 -13.96 4.13 -39.96
N GLU A 138 -12.97 4.69 -40.65
CA GLU A 138 -13.13 5.84 -41.55
C GLU A 138 -14.11 5.42 -42.65
N THR A 139 -15.38 5.65 -42.36
CA THR A 139 -16.49 5.30 -43.25
C THR A 139 -16.48 6.31 -44.38
N GLU A 140 -16.31 5.79 -45.60
CA GLU A 140 -16.53 6.42 -46.92
C GLU A 140 -16.53 7.96 -46.95
N ALA A 141 -15.43 8.51 -47.50
CA ALA A 141 -15.21 9.89 -47.92
C ALA A 141 -16.43 10.80 -47.74
N ALA A 142 -16.43 11.55 -46.63
CA ALA A 142 -17.41 12.57 -46.34
C ALA A 142 -17.65 13.42 -47.61
N PRO A 143 -18.91 13.63 -48.03
CA PRO A 143 -19.20 14.48 -49.17
C PRO A 143 -18.52 15.82 -48.93
N SER A 144 -17.61 16.18 -49.85
CA SER A 144 -16.86 17.43 -49.79
C SER A 144 -17.81 18.55 -49.47
N LEU A 145 -17.65 19.10 -48.26
CA LEU A 145 -18.34 20.30 -47.83
C LEU A 145 -18.17 21.38 -48.92
N PRO A 146 -19.21 22.18 -49.21
CA PRO A 146 -19.08 23.28 -50.15
C PRO A 146 -17.87 24.16 -49.80
N PRO A 147 -17.19 24.74 -50.80
CA PRO A 147 -15.99 25.54 -50.57
C PRO A 147 -16.28 26.64 -49.54
N MET A 148 -15.48 26.66 -48.47
CA MET A 148 -15.62 27.61 -47.38
C MET A 148 -15.21 29.01 -47.82
N ASP A 149 -16.06 29.99 -47.54
CA ASP A 149 -15.70 31.39 -47.59
C ASP A 149 -15.24 31.86 -46.20
N GLU A 150 -13.95 31.71 -45.92
CA GLU A 150 -13.36 32.17 -44.66
C GLU A 150 -13.45 33.70 -44.47
N SER A 151 -13.73 34.47 -45.54
CA SER A 151 -13.80 35.93 -45.45
C SER A 151 -14.92 36.43 -44.54
N VAL A 152 -15.95 35.60 -44.30
CA VAL A 152 -17.04 35.90 -43.37
C VAL A 152 -16.51 36.05 -41.95
N LEU A 153 -15.54 35.22 -41.53
CA LEU A 153 -14.99 35.30 -40.17
C LEU A 153 -14.10 36.52 -39.94
N ALA A 154 -13.53 37.10 -41.00
CA ALA A 154 -12.71 38.30 -40.91
C ALA A 154 -13.50 39.57 -40.53
N GLN A 155 -14.83 39.51 -40.58
CA GLN A 155 -15.72 40.61 -40.19
C GLN A 155 -15.89 40.74 -38.67
N PHE A 156 -15.55 39.68 -37.92
CA PHE A 156 -15.69 39.61 -36.47
C PHE A 156 -14.31 39.75 -35.80
N LYS A 157 -14.26 40.41 -34.64
CA LYS A 157 -13.01 40.63 -33.90
C LYS A 157 -12.57 39.37 -33.16
N SER A 158 -13.51 38.49 -32.77
CA SER A 158 -13.23 37.22 -32.11
C SER A 158 -14.19 36.11 -32.52
N ALA A 159 -13.84 34.87 -32.17
CA ALA A 159 -14.72 33.73 -32.33
C ALA A 159 -16.00 33.86 -31.49
N GLU A 160 -15.92 34.39 -30.25
CA GLU A 160 -17.14 34.62 -29.45
C GLU A 160 -18.07 35.65 -30.10
N GLU A 161 -17.53 36.72 -30.70
CA GLU A 161 -18.36 37.71 -31.42
C GLU A 161 -19.06 37.09 -32.63
N ALA A 162 -18.35 36.23 -33.38
CA ALA A 162 -18.93 35.48 -34.49
C ALA A 162 -20.04 34.52 -34.00
N ILE A 163 -19.83 33.77 -32.91
CA ILE A 163 -20.84 32.89 -32.32
C ILE A 163 -22.06 33.69 -31.86
N ALA A 164 -21.86 34.84 -31.20
CA ALA A 164 -22.95 35.70 -30.75
C ALA A 164 -23.77 36.22 -31.93
N ALA A 165 -23.12 36.67 -33.01
CA ALA A 165 -23.79 37.11 -34.22
C ALA A 165 -24.56 35.97 -34.91
N ALA A 166 -23.99 34.77 -34.96
CA ALA A 166 -24.65 33.60 -35.54
C ALA A 166 -25.89 33.18 -34.74
N ARG A 167 -25.82 33.21 -33.40
CA ARG A 167 -26.98 32.99 -32.52
C ARG A 167 -28.06 34.05 -32.73
N GLN A 168 -27.68 35.32 -32.84
CA GLN A 168 -28.63 36.39 -33.12
C GLN A 168 -29.34 36.16 -34.46
N ALA A 169 -28.60 35.86 -35.53
CA ALA A 169 -29.18 35.55 -36.84
C ALA A 169 -30.15 34.35 -36.78
N PHE A 170 -29.80 33.31 -36.02
CA PHE A 170 -30.69 32.16 -35.80
C PHE A 170 -32.01 32.56 -35.13
N TYR A 171 -31.97 33.39 -34.08
CA TYR A 171 -33.19 33.86 -33.39
C TYR A 171 -34.04 34.79 -34.27
N GLU A 172 -33.42 35.55 -35.16
CA GLU A 172 -34.09 36.38 -36.17
C GLU A 172 -34.64 35.55 -37.35
N LYS A 173 -34.45 34.22 -37.33
CA LYS A 173 -34.80 33.27 -38.40
C LYS A 173 -34.05 33.52 -39.71
N ASP A 174 -32.91 34.21 -39.67
CA ASP A 174 -31.96 34.31 -40.77
C ASP A 174 -30.97 33.13 -40.71
N TYR A 175 -31.47 31.94 -41.00
CA TYR A 175 -30.70 30.70 -40.92
C TYR A 175 -29.54 30.67 -41.91
N LEU A 176 -29.67 31.33 -43.07
CA LEU A 176 -28.61 31.40 -44.07
C LEU A 176 -27.40 32.19 -43.55
N THR A 177 -27.63 33.33 -42.88
CA THR A 177 -26.56 34.09 -42.24
C THR A 177 -25.94 33.32 -41.07
N ALA A 178 -26.76 32.69 -40.23
CA ALA A 178 -26.27 31.85 -39.12
C ALA A 178 -25.39 30.70 -39.63
N GLU A 179 -25.82 29.99 -40.68
CA GLU A 179 -25.08 28.90 -41.31
C GLU A 179 -23.73 29.38 -41.85
N LYS A 180 -23.71 30.51 -42.59
CA LYS A 180 -22.47 31.09 -43.14
C LYS A 180 -21.44 31.44 -42.09
N ILE A 181 -21.87 31.76 -40.86
CA ILE A 181 -20.96 32.07 -39.74
C ILE A 181 -20.54 30.79 -39.02
N TYR A 182 -21.50 29.92 -38.68
CA TYR A 182 -21.22 28.68 -37.95
C TYR A 182 -20.39 27.68 -38.72
N PHE A 183 -20.57 27.60 -40.04
CA PHE A 183 -19.89 26.62 -40.88
C PHE A 183 -18.35 26.76 -40.81
N PRO A 184 -17.74 27.93 -41.12
CA PRO A 184 -16.30 28.12 -40.96
C PRO A 184 -15.83 28.06 -39.49
N LEU A 185 -16.67 28.46 -38.52
CA LEU A 185 -16.35 28.30 -37.09
C LEU A 185 -16.21 26.83 -36.69
N ALA A 186 -17.15 25.98 -37.13
CA ALA A 186 -17.17 24.55 -36.83
C ALA A 186 -15.89 23.86 -37.36
N PHE A 187 -15.46 24.19 -38.56
CA PHE A 187 -14.25 23.63 -39.16
C PHE A 187 -12.96 24.11 -38.49
N LYS A 188 -12.88 25.40 -38.14
CA LYS A 188 -11.68 25.97 -37.51
C LYS A 188 -11.50 25.54 -36.06
N SER A 189 -12.59 25.50 -35.29
CA SER A 189 -12.54 25.20 -33.86
C SER A 189 -12.53 23.70 -33.57
N GLN A 190 -13.19 22.89 -34.41
CA GLN A 190 -13.54 21.51 -34.12
C GLN A 190 -14.12 21.31 -32.71
N GLN A 191 -14.83 22.32 -32.20
CA GLN A 191 -15.48 22.26 -30.89
C GLN A 191 -16.87 21.66 -31.04
N ALA A 192 -17.19 20.68 -30.22
CA ALA A 192 -18.44 19.94 -30.33
C ALA A 192 -19.69 20.83 -30.23
N ASP A 193 -19.65 21.84 -29.36
CA ASP A 193 -20.76 22.78 -29.16
C ASP A 193 -21.04 23.60 -30.42
N ILE A 194 -19.99 24.05 -31.14
CA ILE A 194 -20.14 24.84 -32.37
C ILE A 194 -20.72 23.99 -33.49
N VAL A 195 -20.28 22.73 -33.62
CA VAL A 195 -20.84 21.79 -34.60
C VAL A 195 -22.30 21.44 -34.27
N GLY A 196 -22.64 21.32 -32.99
CA GLY A 196 -24.01 21.07 -32.53
C GLY A 196 -24.95 22.24 -32.82
N GLU A 197 -24.49 23.48 -32.66
CA GLU A 197 -25.24 24.68 -33.01
C GLU A 197 -25.44 24.81 -34.53
N LEU A 198 -24.40 24.51 -35.33
CA LEU A 198 -24.53 24.42 -36.79
C LEU A 198 -25.61 23.42 -37.20
N ALA A 199 -25.66 22.25 -36.55
CA ALA A 199 -26.68 21.26 -36.82
C ALA A 199 -28.10 21.76 -36.52
N ASN A 200 -28.29 22.53 -35.43
CA ASN A 200 -29.57 23.17 -35.12
C ASN A 200 -29.98 24.19 -36.20
N VAL A 201 -29.03 24.98 -36.70
CA VAL A 201 -29.27 25.94 -37.80
C VAL A 201 -29.67 25.22 -39.08
N LEU A 202 -28.94 24.16 -39.46
CA LEU A 202 -29.24 23.36 -40.65
C LEU A 202 -30.60 22.68 -40.55
N TYR A 203 -30.98 22.20 -39.37
CA TYR A 203 -32.30 21.62 -39.13
C TYR A 203 -33.42 22.66 -39.32
N ALA A 204 -33.21 23.88 -38.80
CA ALA A 204 -34.18 24.97 -38.94
C ALA A 204 -34.33 25.48 -40.38
N ASP A 205 -33.27 25.34 -41.20
CA ASP A 205 -33.25 25.65 -42.64
C ASP A 205 -33.73 24.48 -43.54
N ASP A 206 -34.40 23.48 -42.96
CA ASP A 206 -34.92 22.27 -43.64
C ASP A 206 -33.84 21.40 -44.33
N LYS A 207 -32.56 21.57 -43.97
CA LYS A 207 -31.43 20.78 -44.47
C LYS A 207 -31.18 19.55 -43.59
N GLN A 208 -32.20 18.70 -43.47
CA GLN A 208 -32.25 17.54 -42.56
C GLN A 208 -31.02 16.62 -42.67
N ASP A 209 -30.57 16.28 -43.88
CA ASP A 209 -29.46 15.35 -44.07
C ASP A 209 -28.11 15.93 -43.62
N TRP A 210 -27.92 17.25 -43.73
CA TRP A 210 -26.72 17.93 -43.24
C TRP A 210 -26.77 18.10 -41.72
N ALA A 211 -27.95 18.40 -41.17
CA ALA A 211 -28.14 18.48 -39.72
C ALA A 211 -27.79 17.16 -39.02
N LYS A 212 -28.27 16.02 -39.54
CA LYS A 212 -27.94 14.67 -39.03
C LYS A 212 -26.43 14.41 -38.98
N LYS A 213 -25.73 14.73 -40.07
CA LYS A 213 -24.26 14.59 -40.16
C LYS A 213 -23.54 15.50 -39.16
N ALA A 214 -23.96 16.76 -39.05
CA ALA A 214 -23.37 17.70 -38.10
C ALA A 214 -23.63 17.28 -36.65
N TRP A 215 -24.81 16.78 -36.31
CA TRP A 215 -25.07 16.22 -34.98
C TRP A 215 -24.25 14.96 -34.67
N LEU A 216 -24.08 14.06 -35.65
CA LEU A 216 -23.21 12.90 -35.50
C LEU A 216 -21.75 13.32 -35.28
N GLU A 217 -21.27 14.32 -36.01
CA GLU A 217 -19.92 14.86 -35.85
C GLU A 217 -19.74 15.57 -34.50
N SER A 218 -20.73 16.35 -34.07
CA SER A 218 -20.76 16.94 -32.72
C SER A 218 -20.68 15.87 -31.63
N ALA A 219 -21.43 14.77 -31.76
CA ALA A 219 -21.35 13.66 -30.83
C ALA A 219 -19.96 13.00 -30.78
N LYS A 220 -19.31 12.80 -31.93
CA LYS A 220 -17.92 12.28 -31.99
C LYS A 220 -16.94 13.24 -31.30
N LEU A 221 -17.09 14.54 -31.48
CA LEU A 221 -16.27 15.55 -30.81
C LEU A 221 -16.52 15.55 -29.29
N LEU A 222 -17.77 15.43 -28.82
CA LEU A 222 -18.08 15.31 -27.38
C LEU A 222 -17.38 14.10 -26.76
N VAL A 223 -17.34 12.97 -27.46
CA VAL A 223 -16.58 11.78 -27.03
C VAL A 223 -15.09 12.07 -26.94
N LYS A 224 -14.52 12.72 -27.96
CA LYS A 224 -13.09 13.11 -27.99
C LYS A 224 -12.73 14.10 -26.88
N GLU A 225 -13.65 14.99 -26.52
CA GLU A 225 -13.52 15.96 -25.42
C GLU A 225 -13.73 15.34 -24.03
N GLY A 226 -14.07 14.04 -23.94
CA GLY A 226 -14.38 13.36 -22.67
C GLY A 226 -15.75 13.72 -22.07
N ARG A 227 -16.61 14.39 -22.84
CA ARG A 227 -17.96 14.84 -22.45
C ARG A 227 -19.03 13.79 -22.77
N PHE A 228 -18.85 12.57 -22.25
CA PHE A 228 -19.72 11.43 -22.57
C PHE A 228 -21.20 11.64 -22.21
N ASN A 229 -21.47 12.33 -21.10
CA ASN A 229 -22.84 12.64 -20.67
C ASN A 229 -23.56 13.54 -21.69
N ASP A 230 -22.87 14.53 -22.23
CA ASP A 230 -23.41 15.43 -23.26
C ASP A 230 -23.67 14.66 -24.56
N ALA A 231 -22.75 13.77 -24.96
CA ALA A 231 -22.93 12.92 -26.13
C ALA A 231 -24.14 11.99 -26.00
N MET A 232 -24.35 11.42 -24.81
CA MET A 232 -25.53 10.58 -24.50
C MET A 232 -26.82 11.41 -24.53
N LEU A 233 -26.79 12.62 -23.97
CA LEU A 233 -27.94 13.52 -23.94
C LEU A 233 -28.30 14.00 -25.35
N LEU A 234 -27.30 14.24 -26.20
CA LEU A 234 -27.49 14.51 -27.62
C LEU A 234 -28.15 13.32 -28.33
N ALA A 235 -27.66 12.09 -28.12
CA ALA A 235 -28.29 10.89 -28.68
C ALA A 235 -29.77 10.75 -28.29
N GLN A 236 -30.12 11.03 -27.03
CA GLN A 236 -31.52 11.01 -26.57
C GLN A 236 -32.38 12.07 -27.25
N ARG A 237 -31.87 13.29 -27.41
CA ARG A 237 -32.56 14.38 -28.11
C ARG A 237 -32.75 14.11 -29.59
N LEU A 238 -31.82 13.38 -30.21
CA LEU A 238 -31.87 13.04 -31.63
C LEU A 238 -32.84 11.90 -31.95
N ARG A 239 -33.18 11.05 -30.98
CA ARG A 239 -34.06 9.88 -31.21
C ARG A 239 -35.34 10.17 -32.02
N PRO A 240 -36.11 11.26 -31.79
CA PRO A 240 -37.30 11.55 -32.60
C PRO A 240 -37.01 12.09 -34.02
N VAL A 241 -35.82 12.63 -34.28
CA VAL A 241 -35.48 13.35 -35.52
C VAL A 241 -34.54 12.54 -36.43
N ALA A 242 -33.63 11.80 -35.81
CA ALA A 242 -32.50 11.10 -36.40
C ALA A 242 -32.26 9.79 -35.62
N PRO A 243 -33.20 8.83 -35.67
CA PRO A 243 -33.15 7.63 -34.81
C PRO A 243 -31.96 6.71 -35.12
N GLN A 244 -31.48 6.69 -36.36
CA GLN A 244 -30.34 5.86 -36.77
C GLN A 244 -29.04 6.44 -36.20
N GLU A 245 -28.82 7.74 -36.36
CA GLU A 245 -27.66 8.45 -35.83
C GLU A 245 -27.65 8.43 -34.30
N ALA A 246 -28.81 8.60 -33.66
CA ALA A 246 -28.95 8.45 -32.22
C ALA A 246 -28.56 7.05 -31.72
N ALA A 247 -28.96 6.00 -32.44
CA ALA A 247 -28.58 4.62 -32.12
C ALA A 247 -27.07 4.40 -32.31
N GLU A 248 -26.49 4.92 -33.38
CA GLU A 248 -25.05 4.83 -33.64
C GLU A 248 -24.22 5.53 -32.55
N ILE A 249 -24.63 6.74 -32.11
CA ILE A 249 -23.97 7.46 -31.01
C ILE A 249 -24.04 6.63 -29.72
N ALA A 250 -25.22 6.10 -29.39
CA ALA A 250 -25.40 5.29 -28.18
C ALA A 250 -24.55 4.00 -28.20
N ASP A 251 -24.50 3.31 -29.34
CA ASP A 251 -23.69 2.09 -29.52
C ASP A 251 -22.18 2.40 -29.38
N ASN A 252 -21.71 3.49 -29.97
CA ASN A 252 -20.31 3.91 -29.88
C ASN A 252 -19.93 4.29 -28.44
N LEU A 253 -20.80 5.02 -27.73
CA LEU A 253 -20.61 5.35 -26.32
C LEU A 253 -20.57 4.09 -25.45
N GLN A 254 -21.45 3.12 -25.71
CA GLN A 254 -21.46 1.86 -24.97
C GLN A 254 -20.16 1.07 -25.18
N LYS A 255 -19.68 0.94 -26.43
CA LYS A 255 -18.40 0.27 -26.73
C LYS A 255 -17.23 0.94 -26.05
N LEU A 256 -17.18 2.28 -26.07
CA LEU A 256 -16.11 3.03 -25.42
C LEU A 256 -16.14 2.86 -23.89
N HIS A 257 -17.33 2.88 -23.29
CA HIS A 257 -17.46 2.61 -21.85
C HIS A 257 -16.98 1.19 -21.50
N GLN A 258 -17.34 0.18 -22.30
CA GLN A 258 -16.86 -1.19 -22.12
C GLN A 258 -15.32 -1.28 -22.22
N ALA A 259 -14.73 -0.65 -23.25
CA ALA A 259 -13.28 -0.59 -23.42
C ALA A 259 -12.59 0.07 -22.21
N GLN A 260 -13.16 1.17 -21.68
CA GLN A 260 -12.62 1.85 -20.50
C GLN A 260 -12.68 0.96 -19.25
N VAL A 261 -13.78 0.24 -19.03
CA VAL A 261 -13.92 -0.71 -17.91
C VAL A 261 -12.93 -1.86 -18.05
N GLU A 262 -12.74 -2.40 -19.25
CA GLU A 262 -11.74 -3.44 -19.52
C GLU A 262 -10.31 -2.95 -19.27
N GLN A 263 -9.98 -1.73 -19.71
CA GLN A 263 -8.69 -1.10 -19.47
C GLN A 263 -8.44 -0.89 -17.96
N GLN A 264 -9.45 -0.41 -17.22
CA GLN A 264 -9.37 -0.29 -15.76
C GLN A 264 -9.16 -1.64 -15.08
N ARG A 265 -9.86 -2.69 -15.54
CA ARG A 265 -9.68 -4.05 -15.01
C ARG A 265 -8.27 -4.59 -15.27
N LEU A 266 -7.72 -4.37 -16.47
CA LEU A 266 -6.35 -4.76 -16.81
C LEU A 266 -5.33 -4.01 -15.96
N ALA A 267 -5.50 -2.70 -15.77
CA ALA A 267 -4.64 -1.90 -14.90
C ALA A 267 -4.69 -2.38 -13.44
N GLN A 268 -5.88 -2.71 -12.92
CA GLN A 268 -6.03 -3.29 -11.58
C GLN A 268 -5.35 -4.67 -11.47
N GLN A 269 -5.47 -5.52 -12.49
CA GLN A 269 -4.82 -6.82 -12.52
C GLN A 269 -3.28 -6.67 -12.52
N GLN A 270 -2.75 -5.75 -13.31
CA GLN A 270 -1.31 -5.44 -13.33
C GLN A 270 -0.82 -4.89 -11.99
N ALA A 271 -1.58 -3.97 -11.37
CA ALA A 271 -1.25 -3.43 -10.05
C ALA A 271 -1.24 -4.53 -8.96
N MET A 272 -2.18 -5.48 -9.03
CA MET A 272 -2.21 -6.63 -8.11
C MET A 272 -0.98 -7.54 -8.31
N GLN A 273 -0.59 -7.81 -9.55
CA GLN A 273 0.60 -8.59 -9.86
C GLN A 273 1.88 -7.91 -9.37
N ALA A 274 2.02 -6.60 -9.62
CA ALA A 274 3.16 -5.82 -9.14
C ALA A 274 3.26 -5.85 -7.61
N LYS A 275 2.13 -5.69 -6.91
CA LYS A 275 2.07 -5.80 -5.45
C LYS A 275 2.49 -7.18 -4.96
N ALA A 276 2.01 -8.25 -5.58
CA ALA A 276 2.39 -9.61 -5.21
C ALA A 276 3.89 -9.88 -5.42
N GLN A 277 4.48 -9.34 -6.49
CA GLN A 277 5.92 -9.43 -6.74
C GLN A 277 6.72 -8.66 -5.68
N GLN A 278 6.27 -7.47 -5.29
CA GLN A 278 6.91 -6.68 -4.23
C GLN A 278 6.86 -7.40 -2.88
N GLU A 279 5.71 -7.98 -2.52
CA GLU A 279 5.55 -8.78 -1.30
C GLU A 279 6.44 -10.03 -1.31
N ALA A 280 6.55 -10.71 -2.45
CA ALA A 280 7.44 -11.86 -2.60
C ALA A 280 8.93 -11.47 -2.47
N ALA A 281 9.33 -10.33 -3.03
CA ALA A 281 10.69 -9.81 -2.90
C ALA A 281 11.03 -9.48 -1.43
N LEU A 282 10.12 -8.80 -0.72
CA LEU A 282 10.30 -8.49 0.70
C LEU A 282 10.38 -9.77 1.55
N ALA A 283 9.53 -10.76 1.27
CA ALA A 283 9.57 -12.05 1.97
C ALA A 283 10.89 -12.80 1.73
N ALA A 284 11.42 -12.75 0.51
CA ALA A 284 12.73 -13.35 0.19
C ALA A 284 13.88 -12.63 0.91
N GLU A 285 13.83 -11.30 1.05
CA GLU A 285 14.81 -10.54 1.82
C GLU A 285 14.77 -10.89 3.31
N GLN A 286 13.57 -10.96 3.90
CA GLN A 286 13.39 -11.39 5.29
C GLN A 286 13.90 -12.81 5.52
N ALA A 287 13.66 -13.73 4.58
CA ALA A 287 14.17 -15.10 4.67
C ALA A 287 15.71 -15.13 4.68
N LYS A 288 16.37 -14.31 3.85
CA LYS A 288 17.83 -14.17 3.85
C LYS A 288 18.36 -13.60 5.17
N GLN A 289 17.68 -12.61 5.74
CA GLN A 289 18.06 -12.04 7.03
C GLN A 289 17.94 -13.08 8.15
N GLN A 290 16.85 -13.85 8.19
CA GLN A 290 16.66 -14.93 9.16
C GLN A 290 17.72 -16.04 9.02
N GLU A 291 18.10 -16.39 7.79
CA GLU A 291 19.18 -17.36 7.56
C GLU A 291 20.52 -16.83 8.07
N ALA A 292 20.85 -15.57 7.81
CA ALA A 292 22.06 -14.93 8.30
C ALA A 292 22.10 -14.88 9.84
N GLU A 293 20.99 -14.52 10.49
CA GLU A 293 20.86 -14.56 11.95
C GLU A 293 21.06 -15.98 12.51
N ARG A 294 20.46 -16.99 11.87
CA ARG A 294 20.63 -18.39 12.26
C ARG A 294 22.09 -18.83 12.14
N GLN A 295 22.77 -18.46 11.06
CA GLN A 295 24.20 -18.75 10.88
C GLN A 295 25.04 -18.05 11.96
N ALA A 296 24.73 -16.79 12.29
CA ALA A 296 25.40 -16.07 13.36
C ALA A 296 25.19 -16.73 14.73
N GLN A 297 23.97 -17.21 15.03
CA GLN A 297 23.66 -17.95 16.26
C GLN A 297 24.42 -19.27 16.36
N LEU A 298 24.50 -20.02 15.26
CA LEU A 298 25.27 -21.27 15.21
C LEU A 298 26.75 -21.02 15.50
N LYS A 299 27.34 -20.00 14.86
CA LYS A 299 28.72 -19.61 15.11
C LYS A 299 28.95 -19.18 16.57
N ALA A 300 28.05 -18.38 17.13
CA ALA A 300 28.13 -17.98 18.54
C ALA A 300 28.02 -19.17 19.50
N GLN A 301 27.20 -20.17 19.15
CA GLN A 301 27.09 -21.42 19.92
C GLN A 301 28.38 -22.25 19.85
N GLU A 302 29.01 -22.36 18.67
CA GLU A 302 30.30 -23.04 18.50
C GLU A 302 31.41 -22.35 19.32
N GLU A 303 31.48 -21.01 19.27
CA GLU A 303 32.42 -20.23 20.07
C GLU A 303 32.20 -20.41 21.59
N ALA A 304 30.94 -20.40 22.04
CA ALA A 304 30.60 -20.66 23.44
C ALA A 304 30.98 -22.08 23.89
N GLN A 305 30.81 -23.09 23.02
CA GLN A 305 31.25 -24.46 23.30
C GLN A 305 32.78 -24.56 23.38
N ALA A 306 33.51 -23.87 22.49
CA ALA A 306 34.97 -23.82 22.54
C ALA A 306 35.48 -23.19 23.84
N GLN A 307 34.88 -22.05 24.25
CA GLN A 307 35.20 -21.40 25.53
C GLN A 307 34.91 -22.30 26.74
N TYR A 308 33.79 -23.03 26.73
CA TYR A 308 33.46 -23.98 27.78
C TYR A 308 34.48 -25.12 27.88
N GLN A 309 34.93 -25.66 26.74
CA GLN A 309 35.97 -26.70 26.71
C GLN A 309 37.31 -26.18 27.26
N GLU A 310 37.69 -24.96 26.90
CA GLU A 310 38.90 -24.31 27.41
C GLU A 310 38.82 -24.09 28.93
N GLN A 311 37.68 -23.62 29.44
CA GLN A 311 37.44 -23.46 30.87
C GLN A 311 37.53 -24.79 31.63
N MET A 312 36.94 -25.86 31.08
CA MET A 312 37.02 -27.20 31.66
C MET A 312 38.46 -27.70 31.71
N LYS A 313 39.26 -27.47 30.66
CA LYS A 313 40.68 -27.81 30.63
C LYS A 313 41.47 -27.02 31.68
N ALA A 314 41.28 -25.70 31.75
CA ALA A 314 41.92 -24.85 32.76
C ALA A 314 41.57 -25.28 34.19
N GLN A 315 40.32 -25.69 34.43
CA GLN A 315 39.89 -26.21 35.73
C GLN A 315 40.58 -27.54 36.08
N GLN A 316 40.73 -28.45 35.12
CA GLN A 316 41.47 -29.71 35.31
C GLN A 316 42.95 -29.46 35.62
N GLU A 317 43.60 -28.56 34.89
CA GLU A 317 44.99 -28.17 35.13
C GLU A 317 45.16 -27.56 36.53
N ALA A 318 44.26 -26.66 36.94
CA ALA A 318 44.26 -26.08 38.28
C ALA A 318 44.07 -27.14 39.38
N GLN A 319 43.22 -28.14 39.17
CA GLN A 319 43.06 -29.26 40.10
C GLN A 319 44.32 -30.11 40.18
N ALA A 320 44.95 -30.42 39.05
CA ALA A 320 46.20 -31.17 39.01
C ALA A 320 47.33 -30.43 39.75
N GLN A 321 47.44 -29.10 39.57
CA GLN A 321 48.40 -28.27 40.30
C GLN A 321 48.15 -28.29 41.82
N ARG A 322 46.90 -28.18 42.27
CA ARG A 322 46.56 -28.29 43.70
C ARG A 322 46.92 -29.65 44.28
N GLN A 323 46.66 -30.74 43.54
CA GLN A 323 47.05 -32.08 43.95
C GLN A 323 48.58 -32.21 44.06
N ALA A 324 49.33 -31.68 43.10
CA ALA A 324 50.79 -31.67 43.14
C ALA A 324 51.33 -30.88 44.33
N GLN A 325 50.75 -29.71 44.65
CA GLN A 325 51.12 -28.91 45.81
C GLN A 325 50.82 -29.63 47.14
N MET A 326 49.63 -30.23 47.27
CA MET A 326 49.27 -31.04 48.44
C MET A 326 50.24 -32.20 48.63
N LYS A 327 50.60 -32.90 47.55
CA LYS A 327 51.57 -33.99 47.57
C LYS A 327 52.96 -33.51 48.03
N ALA A 328 53.46 -32.41 47.48
CA ALA A 328 54.74 -31.83 47.88
C ALA A 328 54.74 -31.39 49.36
N GLN A 329 53.63 -30.84 49.86
CA GLN A 329 53.47 -30.46 51.27
C GLN A 329 53.49 -31.68 52.19
N GLN A 330 52.81 -32.77 51.82
CA GLN A 330 52.83 -34.03 52.56
C GLN A 330 54.25 -34.63 52.61
N GLU A 331 54.95 -34.66 51.48
CA GLU A 331 56.34 -35.14 51.41
C GLU A 331 57.28 -34.30 52.30
N ALA A 332 57.15 -32.98 52.28
CA ALA A 332 57.93 -32.09 53.14
C ALA A 332 57.66 -32.34 54.63
N TYR A 333 56.38 -32.50 55.02
CA TYR A 333 55.99 -32.81 56.40
C TYR A 333 56.52 -34.18 56.87
N GLN A 334 56.42 -35.21 56.02
CA GLN A 334 56.97 -36.53 56.33
C GLN A 334 58.49 -36.50 56.53
N LYS A 335 59.22 -35.80 55.65
CA LYS A 335 60.67 -35.60 55.81
C LYS A 335 61.01 -34.90 57.13
N GLN A 336 60.25 -33.88 57.51
CA GLN A 336 60.44 -33.17 58.78
C GLN A 336 60.19 -34.08 60.00
N MET A 337 59.13 -34.90 59.96
CA MET A 337 58.82 -35.89 61.00
C MET A 337 59.92 -36.95 61.14
N GLN A 338 60.41 -37.48 60.02
CA GLN A 338 61.52 -38.44 60.04
C GLN A 338 62.80 -37.84 60.61
N ALA A 339 63.15 -36.62 60.22
CA ALA A 339 64.29 -35.91 60.77
C ALA A 339 64.18 -35.74 62.31
N ARG A 340 63.00 -35.40 62.82
CA ARG A 340 62.75 -35.31 64.28
C ARG A 340 62.83 -36.66 64.98
N MET A 341 62.26 -37.72 64.39
CA MET A 341 62.32 -39.09 64.94
C MET A 341 63.77 -39.57 65.06
N HIS A 342 64.60 -39.34 64.04
CA HIS A 342 66.02 -39.69 64.06
C HIS A 342 66.81 -38.88 65.11
N GLN A 343 66.43 -37.63 65.39
CA GLN A 343 67.04 -36.85 66.48
C GLN A 343 66.64 -37.34 67.88
N ALA A 344 65.42 -37.87 68.04
CA ALA A 344 64.88 -38.25 69.35
C ALA A 344 65.29 -39.66 69.82
N ASN A 345 65.54 -40.61 68.92
CA ASN A 345 65.98 -41.96 69.28
C ASN A 345 66.79 -42.61 68.13
N PRO A 346 68.14 -42.64 68.23
CA PRO A 346 68.98 -43.18 67.16
C PRO A 346 68.84 -44.71 66.95
N ASN A 347 68.15 -45.44 67.86
CA ASN A 347 67.93 -46.88 67.78
C ASN A 347 66.48 -47.27 67.40
N ALA A 348 65.67 -46.34 66.88
CA ALA A 348 64.31 -46.66 66.44
C ALA A 348 64.31 -47.61 65.22
N PRO A 349 63.43 -48.62 65.17
CA PRO A 349 63.33 -49.54 64.03
C PRO A 349 63.01 -48.78 62.73
N ILE A 350 63.66 -49.18 61.65
CA ILE A 350 63.56 -48.57 60.32
C ILE A 350 62.11 -48.69 59.85
N MET A 351 61.34 -47.60 59.97
CA MET A 351 60.04 -47.50 59.33
C MET A 351 60.22 -47.49 57.81
N PRO A 352 59.26 -48.01 57.04
CA PRO A 352 59.31 -47.96 55.58
C PRO A 352 59.58 -46.52 55.14
N THR A 353 60.48 -46.35 54.19
CA THR A 353 60.88 -45.03 53.71
C THR A 353 59.65 -44.27 53.17
N PRO A 354 59.66 -42.93 53.14
CA PRO A 354 58.55 -42.17 52.52
C PRO A 354 58.26 -42.66 51.11
N GLU A 355 59.31 -43.06 50.40
CA GLU A 355 59.25 -43.60 49.04
C GLU A 355 58.55 -44.96 48.99
N GLU A 356 58.79 -45.86 49.95
CA GLU A 356 58.08 -47.14 50.06
C GLU A 356 56.60 -46.96 50.45
N GLN A 357 56.29 -46.04 51.37
CA GLN A 357 54.90 -45.71 51.71
C GLN A 357 54.17 -45.08 50.53
N GLN A 358 54.85 -44.19 49.80
CA GLN A 358 54.32 -43.54 48.61
C GLN A 358 54.10 -44.52 47.46
N ALA A 359 55.04 -45.46 47.23
CA ALA A 359 54.90 -46.52 46.24
C ALA A 359 53.71 -47.44 46.58
N ARG A 360 53.52 -47.81 47.85
CA ARG A 360 52.34 -48.57 48.30
C ARG A 360 51.04 -47.80 48.07
N MET A 361 51.03 -46.49 48.34
CA MET A 361 49.83 -45.65 48.15
C MET A 361 49.49 -45.47 46.66
N GLN A 362 50.49 -45.28 45.80
CA GLN A 362 50.31 -45.22 44.35
C GLN A 362 49.82 -46.55 43.77
N ALA A 363 50.39 -47.68 44.20
CA ALA A 363 49.92 -49.00 43.81
C ALA A 363 48.45 -49.22 44.19
N TYR A 364 48.04 -48.75 45.37
CA TYR A 364 46.65 -48.80 45.81
C TYR A 364 45.73 -47.89 44.98
N GLN A 365 46.14 -46.67 44.64
CA GLN A 365 45.36 -45.79 43.74
C GLN A 365 45.19 -46.39 42.34
N GLN A 366 46.25 -46.96 41.75
CA GLN A 366 46.17 -47.63 40.46
C GLN A 366 45.24 -48.84 40.51
N GLN A 367 45.27 -49.61 41.61
CA GLN A 367 44.34 -50.73 41.81
C GLN A 367 42.88 -50.25 41.84
N MET A 368 42.60 -49.13 42.50
CA MET A 368 41.25 -48.54 42.55
C MET A 368 40.79 -48.00 41.20
N GLN A 369 41.67 -47.36 40.42
CA GLN A 369 41.33 -46.91 39.06
C GLN A 369 41.03 -48.09 38.13
N ALA A 370 41.88 -49.13 38.13
CA ALA A 370 41.64 -50.35 37.37
C ALA A 370 40.32 -51.04 37.76
N TYR A 371 39.95 -50.97 39.05
CA TYR A 371 38.66 -51.47 39.52
C TYR A 371 37.47 -50.64 38.98
N GLN A 372 37.57 -49.31 38.97
CA GLN A 372 36.52 -48.44 38.40
C GLN A 372 36.36 -48.63 36.89
N GLU A 373 37.46 -48.79 36.14
CA GLU A 373 37.39 -49.07 34.71
C GLU A 373 36.77 -50.43 34.42
N ARG A 374 37.10 -51.46 35.21
CA ARG A 374 36.43 -52.76 35.13
C ARG A 374 34.92 -52.65 35.40
N LEU A 375 34.50 -51.84 36.38
CA LEU A 375 33.08 -51.59 36.63
C LEU A 375 32.40 -50.89 35.45
N LYS A 376 33.01 -49.84 34.88
CA LYS A 376 32.46 -49.16 33.69
C LYS A 376 32.33 -50.11 32.50
N ALA A 377 33.35 -50.91 32.22
CA ALA A 377 33.32 -51.90 31.15
C ALA A 377 32.24 -52.97 31.40
N TYR A 378 32.07 -53.41 32.65
CA TYR A 378 31.01 -54.34 33.04
C TYR A 378 29.61 -53.77 32.76
N TYR A 379 29.33 -52.52 33.16
CA TYR A 379 28.04 -51.89 32.90
C TYR A 379 27.80 -51.57 31.41
N ALA A 380 28.83 -51.15 30.68
CA ALA A 380 28.75 -50.93 29.24
C ALA A 380 28.46 -52.25 28.48
N ALA A 381 29.06 -53.36 28.91
CA ALA A 381 28.80 -54.68 28.33
C ALA A 381 27.40 -55.20 28.68
N GLN A 382 26.88 -54.91 29.88
CA GLN A 382 25.53 -55.29 30.28
C GLN A 382 24.45 -54.52 29.50
N ALA A 383 24.71 -53.25 29.16
CA ALA A 383 23.84 -52.45 28.28
C ALA A 383 23.80 -52.96 26.83
N GLN A 384 24.77 -53.77 26.43
CA GLN A 384 24.88 -54.35 25.08
C GLN A 384 24.47 -55.82 25.00
N GLN A 385 24.01 -56.46 26.09
CA GLN A 385 23.44 -57.81 26.00
C GLN A 385 22.02 -57.74 25.42
N PRO A 386 21.78 -58.28 24.20
CA PRO A 386 20.41 -58.49 23.73
C PRO A 386 19.76 -59.53 24.64
N ALA A 387 18.65 -59.17 25.28
CA ALA A 387 17.86 -60.08 26.10
C ALA A 387 17.39 -61.26 25.24
N ALA A 388 18.02 -62.42 25.42
CA ALA A 388 17.57 -63.68 24.83
C ALA A 388 16.91 -64.53 25.91
N GLN A 389 15.59 -64.67 25.85
CA GLN A 389 14.83 -65.92 26.09
C GLN A 389 13.31 -65.72 25.83
N PRO A 390 12.54 -66.81 25.60
CA PRO A 390 11.48 -66.88 24.59
C PRO A 390 10.05 -66.66 25.10
N GLN A 391 9.19 -66.25 24.15
CA GLN A 391 7.73 -66.47 24.05
C GLN A 391 6.86 -66.31 25.30
N ALA A 392 6.17 -65.17 25.38
CA ALA A 392 4.72 -65.12 25.56
C ALA A 392 4.18 -63.80 25.00
N ALA A 393 3.12 -63.88 24.20
CA ALA A 393 2.53 -62.77 23.47
C ALA A 393 2.04 -61.65 24.42
N ALA A 394 2.67 -60.48 24.32
CA ALA A 394 2.14 -59.21 24.77
C ALA A 394 2.22 -58.24 23.58
N PRO A 395 1.21 -57.38 23.37
CA PRO A 395 1.17 -56.46 22.24
C PRO A 395 2.42 -55.59 22.27
N GLN A 396 3.24 -55.74 21.22
CA GLN A 396 4.47 -54.97 21.05
C GLN A 396 4.08 -53.49 21.05
N MET A 397 4.52 -52.76 22.08
CA MET A 397 4.51 -51.31 22.00
C MET A 397 5.45 -50.92 20.85
N PRO A 398 4.98 -50.11 19.88
CA PRO A 398 5.80 -49.72 18.75
C PRO A 398 7.07 -49.06 19.26
N ALA A 399 8.22 -49.49 18.72
CA ALA A 399 9.50 -48.88 19.01
C ALA A 399 9.37 -47.34 18.88
N MET A 400 9.89 -46.61 19.88
CA MET A 400 9.86 -45.16 19.81
C MET A 400 10.57 -44.71 18.52
N PRO A 401 9.90 -43.93 17.65
CA PRO A 401 10.49 -43.48 16.40
C PRO A 401 11.78 -42.73 16.71
N SER A 402 12.78 -42.93 15.86
CA SER A 402 14.07 -42.23 15.98
C SER A 402 13.85 -40.72 15.99
N GLN A 403 14.77 -39.95 16.57
CA GLN A 403 14.63 -38.49 16.66
C GLN A 403 14.40 -37.86 15.27
N GLN A 404 15.05 -38.39 14.24
CA GLN A 404 14.86 -37.99 12.84
C GLN A 404 13.45 -38.30 12.31
N GLU A 405 12.88 -39.44 12.70
CA GLU A 405 11.55 -39.88 12.31
C GLU A 405 10.45 -39.12 13.06
N GLN A 406 10.69 -38.71 14.31
CA GLN A 406 9.83 -37.76 15.03
C GLN A 406 9.82 -36.39 14.35
N GLN A 407 10.98 -35.91 13.89
CA GLN A 407 11.09 -34.62 13.20
C GLN A 407 10.37 -34.66 11.84
N ALA A 408 10.53 -35.75 11.08
CA ALA A 408 9.82 -35.96 9.82
C ALA A 408 8.30 -36.04 10.02
N ARG A 409 7.82 -36.71 11.08
CA ARG A 409 6.39 -36.73 11.43
C ARG A 409 5.86 -35.35 11.79
N MET A 410 6.64 -34.54 12.52
CA MET A 410 6.23 -33.18 12.87
C MET A 410 6.12 -32.28 11.63
N GLN A 411 7.06 -32.41 10.68
CA GLN A 411 7.01 -31.68 9.41
C GLN A 411 5.82 -32.12 8.54
N ALA A 412 5.58 -33.43 8.42
CA ALA A 412 4.42 -33.95 7.70
C ALA A 412 3.10 -33.45 8.30
N TYR A 413 3.02 -33.36 9.63
CA TYR A 413 1.86 -32.81 10.33
C TYR A 413 1.67 -31.31 10.06
N GLN A 414 2.75 -30.51 10.04
CA GLN A 414 2.67 -29.09 9.66
C GLN A 414 2.16 -28.90 8.22
N GLN A 415 2.68 -29.68 7.27
CA GLN A 415 2.22 -29.61 5.87
C GLN A 415 0.75 -30.01 5.74
N GLN A 416 0.32 -31.03 6.48
CA GLN A 416 -1.09 -31.43 6.51
C GLN A 416 -2.00 -30.31 7.06
N MET A 417 -1.57 -29.62 8.11
CA MET A 417 -2.31 -28.49 8.68
C MET A 417 -2.38 -27.29 7.72
N GLN A 418 -1.30 -26.99 6.99
CA GLN A 418 -1.31 -25.94 5.96
C GLN A 418 -2.29 -26.27 4.83
N ALA A 419 -2.22 -27.49 4.28
CA ALA A 419 -3.14 -27.94 3.24
C ALA A 419 -4.60 -27.94 3.72
N TYR A 420 -4.85 -28.26 4.99
CA TYR A 420 -6.19 -28.17 5.58
C TYR A 420 -6.68 -26.72 5.64
N ASN A 421 -5.85 -25.78 6.09
CA ASN A 421 -6.20 -24.36 6.17
C ASN A 421 -6.45 -23.74 4.79
N GLU A 422 -5.67 -24.11 3.78
CA GLU A 422 -5.89 -23.67 2.39
C GLU A 422 -7.22 -24.17 1.84
N ARG A 423 -7.57 -25.45 2.08
CA ARG A 423 -8.88 -25.99 1.72
C ARG A 423 -10.02 -25.27 2.43
N LEU A 424 -9.83 -24.93 3.71
CA LEU A 424 -10.81 -24.16 4.47
C LEU A 424 -11.02 -22.77 3.88
N ARG A 425 -9.92 -22.08 3.52
CA ARG A 425 -9.95 -20.75 2.90
C ARG A 425 -10.65 -20.79 1.55
N ALA A 426 -10.29 -21.74 0.68
CA ALA A 426 -10.93 -21.93 -0.62
C ALA A 426 -12.42 -22.23 -0.49
N TYR A 427 -12.82 -23.02 0.52
CA TYR A 427 -14.23 -23.28 0.82
C TYR A 427 -14.99 -21.99 1.17
N TYR A 428 -14.46 -21.16 2.06
CA TYR A 428 -15.11 -19.88 2.43
C TYR A 428 -15.13 -18.88 1.27
N GLU A 429 -14.09 -18.87 0.44
CA GLU A 429 -14.03 -18.00 -0.73
C GLU A 429 -15.04 -18.41 -1.80
N ALA A 430 -15.19 -19.71 -2.05
CA ALA A 430 -16.24 -20.24 -2.91
C ALA A 430 -17.65 -19.93 -2.36
N GLN A 431 -17.84 -20.05 -1.04
CA GLN A 431 -19.11 -19.71 -0.40
C GLN A 431 -19.40 -18.19 -0.50
N ARG A 432 -18.38 -17.34 -0.39
CA ARG A 432 -18.48 -15.90 -0.60
C ARG A 432 -18.83 -15.53 -2.04
N GLN A 433 -18.32 -16.26 -3.03
CA GLN A 433 -18.70 -16.04 -4.43
C GLN A 433 -20.14 -16.47 -4.74
N GLN A 434 -20.68 -17.43 -3.97
CA GLN A 434 -22.08 -17.86 -4.08
C GLN A 434 -23.05 -16.98 -3.29
N ALA A 435 -22.58 -16.35 -2.21
CA ALA A 435 -23.38 -15.41 -1.43
C ALA A 435 -23.38 -14.01 -2.09
N ASN A 436 -24.58 -13.52 -2.41
CA ASN A 436 -24.81 -12.20 -3.01
C ASN A 436 -23.94 -11.10 -2.36
N PRO A 437 -23.10 -10.35 -3.11
CA PRO A 437 -22.06 -9.46 -2.56
C PRO A 437 -22.55 -8.28 -1.71
N ASN A 438 -23.86 -8.11 -1.52
CA ASN A 438 -24.48 -6.98 -0.81
C ASN A 438 -25.02 -7.29 0.60
N MET A 439 -24.76 -8.47 1.19
CA MET A 439 -25.11 -8.69 2.61
C MET A 439 -23.95 -8.36 3.56
N PRO A 440 -24.14 -7.47 4.56
CA PRO A 440 -23.15 -7.24 5.61
C PRO A 440 -23.00 -8.50 6.48
N MET A 441 -21.76 -8.89 6.73
CA MET A 441 -21.41 -10.10 7.48
C MET A 441 -21.86 -10.00 8.95
N PRO A 442 -22.44 -11.06 9.54
CA PRO A 442 -22.40 -11.23 10.99
C PRO A 442 -20.94 -11.51 11.41
N ASN A 443 -20.50 -10.85 12.49
CA ASN A 443 -19.16 -10.97 13.06
C ASN A 443 -18.69 -12.44 13.09
N GLY A 444 -17.56 -12.71 12.42
CA GLY A 444 -16.99 -14.06 12.34
C GLY A 444 -16.73 -14.67 13.72
N PRO A 445 -16.68 -16.01 13.83
CA PRO A 445 -16.46 -16.68 15.09
C PRO A 445 -15.08 -16.28 15.65
N GLN A 446 -15.08 -15.66 16.83
CA GLN A 446 -13.84 -15.40 17.55
C GLN A 446 -13.17 -16.74 17.86
N LEU A 447 -11.95 -16.92 17.35
CA LEU A 447 -11.12 -18.07 17.65
C LEU A 447 -10.80 -18.07 19.14
N PHE A 448 -11.47 -18.97 19.88
CA PHE A 448 -11.17 -19.25 21.27
C PHE A 448 -9.80 -19.91 21.36
N TYR A 449 -8.80 -19.18 21.87
CA TYR A 449 -7.52 -19.76 22.26
C TYR A 449 -7.68 -20.43 23.63
N PRO A 450 -7.47 -21.76 23.76
CA PRO A 450 -7.48 -22.43 25.05
C PRO A 450 -6.23 -22.00 25.84
N GLY A 451 -6.40 -21.13 26.84
CA GLY A 451 -5.30 -20.72 27.71
C GLY A 451 -5.44 -19.38 28.44
N GLN A 452 -6.46 -18.56 28.15
CA GLN A 452 -6.69 -17.35 28.94
C GLN A 452 -7.63 -17.62 30.12
N PRO A 453 -7.21 -17.33 31.38
CA PRO A 453 -8.11 -17.37 32.53
C PRO A 453 -9.13 -16.22 32.42
N ARG A 454 -10.38 -16.53 32.78
CA ARG A 454 -11.53 -15.61 32.72
C ARG A 454 -11.40 -14.41 33.64
#